data_AF-A0A958CU33-F1
#
_entry.id   AF-A0A958CU33-F1
#
_cell.length_a   1.000
_cell.length_b   1.000
_cell.length_c   1.000
_cell.angle_alpha   90.00
_cell.angle_beta   90.00
_cell.angle_gamma   90.00
#
_symmetry.space_group_name_H-M   'P 1'
#
loop_
_entity.id
_entity.type
_entity.pdbx_description
1 polymer ?
#
loop_
_entity_poly.entity_id
_entity_poly.type
_entity_poly.pdbx_seq_one_letter_code
_entity_poly.pdbx_strand_id
1 'polypeptide(L)'
;PVVFAALLIAWYEARRQNRAAHSVSRFACHLVLVFLPALLIALPWYVRNASVYGHMDILARRWHDAVVVGQLRTAELLAQSGLGAVLERFVVWSHDSFWGVFGWMGVWMDGRIYTLLLAFTLAGLVGCVALAARKARQPRKNKPSITHYASRFQAWSLALLALSGLLTIGIYLSYNLIFVQPQGRYLFPALPAIGLAVALGWHEALRPVAARWAGGVLIVSAALAGLIGWLRQGVNSWSVALLGGAGAALLLWSLAVIRLSPVWRRRLTTAAFVLPFALLPLLDVAALVWFILPQLT
;
A
#
# COMPACT_ATOMS: atom_id res chain seq x y z
N PRO A 1 9.28 -9.60 -14.15
CA PRO A 1 10.46 -8.95 -13.48
C PRO A 1 10.82 -9.58 -12.13
N VAL A 2 9.87 -9.71 -11.19
CA VAL A 2 10.14 -10.24 -9.83
C VAL A 2 10.54 -11.72 -9.86
N VAL A 3 9.81 -12.55 -10.62
CA VAL A 3 10.15 -13.97 -10.83
C VAL A 3 11.56 -14.14 -11.41
N PHE A 4 11.90 -13.31 -12.41
CA PHE A 4 13.23 -13.33 -13.00
C PHE A 4 14.32 -12.95 -11.99
N ALA A 5 14.09 -11.91 -11.18
CA ALA A 5 15.00 -11.53 -10.10
C ALA A 5 15.15 -12.66 -9.06
N ALA A 6 14.06 -13.36 -8.72
CA ALA A 6 14.09 -14.50 -7.80
C ALA A 6 14.94 -15.65 -8.34
N LEU A 7 14.79 -15.97 -9.63
CA LEU A 7 15.58 -17.00 -10.29
C LEU A 7 17.06 -16.59 -10.37
N LEU A 8 17.37 -15.31 -10.65
CA LEU A 8 18.75 -14.80 -10.66
C LEU A 8 19.41 -14.89 -9.28
N ILE A 9 18.68 -14.57 -8.22
CA ILE A 9 19.13 -14.72 -6.83
C ILE A 9 19.43 -16.19 -6.51
N ALA A 10 18.52 -17.09 -6.89
CA ALA A 10 18.69 -18.53 -6.68
C ALA A 10 19.92 -19.08 -7.44
N TRP A 11 20.15 -18.62 -8.67
CA TRP A 11 21.33 -18.96 -9.46
C TRP A 11 22.63 -18.43 -8.85
N TYR A 12 22.64 -17.17 -8.38
CA TYR A 12 23.78 -16.55 -7.72
C TYR A 12 24.19 -17.31 -6.45
N GLU A 13 23.23 -17.65 -5.59
CA GLU A 13 23.49 -18.44 -4.37
C GLU A 13 24.00 -19.86 -4.71
N ALA A 14 23.47 -20.50 -5.75
CA ALA A 14 23.93 -21.82 -6.20
C ALA A 14 25.39 -21.80 -6.71
N ARG A 15 25.79 -20.74 -7.43
CA ARG A 15 27.19 -20.53 -7.83
C ARG A 15 28.10 -20.30 -6.65
N ARG A 16 27.67 -19.48 -5.68
CA ARG A 16 28.45 -19.19 -4.47
C ARG A 16 28.74 -20.45 -3.64
N GLN A 17 27.83 -21.42 -3.63
CA GLN A 17 27.98 -22.70 -2.92
C GLN A 17 28.78 -23.75 -3.72
N ASN A 18 29.53 -23.35 -4.75
CA ASN A 18 30.31 -24.23 -5.63
C ASN A 18 29.50 -25.33 -6.36
N ARG A 19 28.18 -25.15 -6.51
CA ARG A 19 27.30 -26.04 -7.30
C ARG A 19 27.25 -25.62 -8.78
N ALA A 20 28.36 -25.11 -9.31
CA ALA A 20 28.41 -24.33 -10.54
C ALA A 20 28.01 -25.11 -11.81
N ALA A 21 28.45 -26.38 -11.94
CA ALA A 21 28.22 -27.19 -13.13
C ALA A 21 26.73 -27.51 -13.39
N HIS A 22 25.90 -27.59 -12.33
CA HIS A 22 24.47 -27.87 -12.46
C HIS A 22 23.60 -26.59 -12.39
N SER A 23 24.21 -25.42 -12.25
CA SER A 23 23.50 -24.16 -11.99
C SER A 23 22.76 -23.60 -13.21
N VAL A 24 23.34 -23.72 -14.41
CA VAL A 24 22.77 -23.14 -15.64
C VAL A 24 21.59 -23.97 -16.15
N SER A 25 21.76 -25.29 -16.26
CA SER A 25 20.69 -26.21 -16.69
C SER A 25 19.48 -26.16 -15.73
N ARG A 26 19.71 -26.14 -14.40
CA ARG A 26 18.62 -25.97 -13.42
C ARG A 26 17.95 -24.60 -13.52
N PHE A 27 18.70 -23.52 -13.74
CA PHE A 27 18.12 -22.19 -13.92
C PHE A 27 17.26 -22.13 -15.18
N ALA A 28 17.72 -22.69 -16.30
CA ALA A 28 16.94 -22.82 -17.53
C ALA A 28 15.67 -23.67 -17.31
N CYS A 29 15.79 -24.80 -16.61
CA CYS A 29 14.66 -25.64 -16.24
C CYS A 29 13.63 -24.87 -15.39
N HIS A 30 14.07 -24.11 -14.38
CA HIS A 30 13.16 -23.29 -13.58
C HIS A 30 12.50 -22.17 -14.39
N LEU A 31 13.22 -21.55 -15.34
CA LEU A 31 12.61 -20.59 -16.27
C LEU A 31 11.50 -21.25 -17.08
N VAL A 32 11.75 -22.43 -17.66
CA VAL A 32 10.75 -23.18 -18.42
C VAL A 32 9.56 -23.54 -17.53
N LEU A 33 9.80 -24.14 -16.36
CA LEU A 33 8.73 -24.57 -15.45
C LEU A 33 7.83 -23.43 -14.96
N VAL A 34 8.34 -22.20 -14.87
CA VAL A 34 7.54 -21.04 -14.44
C VAL A 34 6.90 -20.32 -15.62
N PHE A 35 7.66 -20.04 -16.68
CA PHE A 35 7.19 -19.24 -17.79
C PHE A 35 6.40 -20.03 -18.83
N LEU A 36 6.67 -21.33 -19.03
CA LEU A 36 5.94 -22.13 -20.01
C LEU A 36 4.46 -22.28 -19.64
N PRO A 37 4.06 -22.66 -18.40
CA PRO A 37 2.64 -22.73 -18.05
C PRO A 37 1.95 -21.36 -18.17
N ALA A 38 2.61 -20.30 -17.70
CA ALA A 38 2.08 -18.93 -17.82
C ALA A 38 1.90 -18.51 -19.29
N LEU A 39 2.85 -18.86 -20.15
CA LEU A 39 2.77 -18.62 -21.58
C LEU A 39 1.65 -19.44 -22.21
N LEU A 40 1.55 -20.74 -21.94
CA LEU A 40 0.50 -21.61 -22.48
C LEU A 40 -0.90 -21.11 -22.08
N ILE A 41 -1.05 -20.61 -20.85
CA ILE A 41 -2.29 -19.99 -20.40
C ILE A 41 -2.53 -18.67 -21.14
N ALA A 42 -1.54 -17.78 -21.26
CA ALA A 42 -1.76 -16.46 -21.88
C ALA A 42 -1.81 -16.49 -23.42
N LEU A 43 -1.23 -17.52 -24.06
CA LEU A 43 -1.02 -17.60 -25.50
C LEU A 43 -2.31 -17.49 -26.32
N PRO A 44 -3.44 -18.15 -25.96
CA PRO A 44 -4.70 -17.99 -26.68
C PRO A 44 -5.15 -16.52 -26.75
N TRP A 45 -5.01 -15.77 -25.65
CA TRP A 45 -5.35 -14.33 -25.62
C TRP A 45 -4.38 -13.51 -26.46
N TYR A 46 -3.08 -13.82 -26.44
CA TYR A 46 -2.09 -13.12 -27.25
C TYR A 46 -2.30 -13.34 -28.75
N VAL A 47 -2.58 -14.58 -29.16
CA VAL A 47 -2.92 -14.93 -30.54
C VAL A 47 -4.20 -14.22 -30.97
N ARG A 48 -5.24 -14.25 -30.13
CA ARG A 48 -6.50 -13.53 -30.37
C ARG A 48 -6.28 -12.02 -30.50
N ASN A 49 -5.47 -11.41 -29.65
CA ASN A 49 -5.21 -9.97 -29.70
C ASN A 49 -4.45 -9.60 -30.97
N ALA A 50 -3.43 -10.37 -31.34
CA ALA A 50 -2.68 -10.16 -32.57
C ALA A 50 -3.57 -10.31 -33.83
N SER A 51 -4.49 -11.27 -33.84
CA SER A 51 -5.39 -11.50 -34.98
C SER A 51 -6.52 -10.46 -35.08
N VAL A 52 -7.06 -10.01 -33.95
CA VAL A 52 -8.19 -9.06 -33.92
C VAL A 52 -7.75 -7.60 -34.04
N TYR A 53 -6.71 -7.19 -33.31
CA TYR A 53 -6.25 -5.79 -33.31
C TYR A 53 -5.23 -5.49 -34.42
N GLY A 54 -4.70 -6.52 -35.07
CA GLY A 54 -3.68 -6.40 -36.11
C GLY A 54 -2.34 -5.90 -35.57
N HIS A 55 -1.36 -5.72 -36.47
CA HIS A 55 -0.04 -5.13 -36.17
C HIS A 55 0.73 -5.76 -35.01
N MET A 56 0.46 -7.04 -34.68
CA MET A 56 1.02 -7.72 -33.50
C MET A 56 0.74 -6.96 -32.17
N ASP A 57 -0.41 -6.30 -32.05
CA ASP A 57 -0.82 -5.64 -30.80
C ASP A 57 -1.29 -6.65 -29.75
N ILE A 58 -0.36 -7.51 -29.33
CA ILE A 58 -0.56 -8.63 -28.38
C ILE A 58 -1.12 -8.12 -27.04
N LEU A 59 -0.69 -6.93 -26.62
CA LEU A 59 -1.10 -6.30 -25.37
C LEU A 59 -2.26 -5.31 -25.53
N ALA A 60 -2.83 -5.20 -26.73
CA ALA A 60 -3.93 -4.28 -27.06
C ALA A 60 -3.63 -2.81 -26.72
N ARG A 61 -2.36 -2.39 -26.68
CA ARG A 61 -1.98 -1.03 -26.25
C ARG A 61 -2.31 0.01 -27.30
N ARG A 62 -2.04 -0.30 -28.57
CA ARG A 62 -2.32 0.63 -29.67
C ARG A 62 -3.82 0.74 -29.88
N TRP A 63 -4.52 -0.40 -29.78
CA TRP A 63 -5.97 -0.41 -29.82
C TRP A 63 -6.58 0.37 -28.66
N HIS A 64 -6.09 0.18 -27.43
CA HIS A 64 -6.47 0.98 -26.26
C HIS A 64 -6.31 2.48 -26.54
N ASP A 65 -5.16 2.93 -27.04
CA ASP A 65 -4.92 4.35 -27.31
C ASP A 65 -5.82 4.91 -28.44
N ALA A 66 -6.26 4.07 -29.37
CA ALA A 66 -7.17 4.46 -30.44
C ALA A 66 -8.63 4.60 -29.99
N VAL A 67 -9.08 3.77 -29.04
CA VAL A 67 -10.48 3.74 -28.57
C VAL A 67 -10.72 4.55 -27.31
N VAL A 68 -9.67 4.82 -26.52
CA VAL A 68 -9.75 5.68 -25.34
C VAL A 68 -9.77 7.14 -25.77
N VAL A 69 -10.97 7.57 -26.17
CA VAL A 69 -11.28 8.95 -26.55
C VAL A 69 -12.11 9.58 -25.43
N GLY A 70 -11.77 10.81 -25.03
CA GLY A 70 -12.48 11.55 -23.98
C GLY A 70 -12.08 11.21 -22.53
N GLN A 71 -11.10 10.32 -22.32
CA GLN A 71 -10.53 10.09 -21.00
C GLN A 71 -9.62 11.25 -20.61
N LEU A 72 -9.89 11.85 -19.44
CA LEU A 72 -9.14 12.98 -18.92
C LEU A 72 -7.64 12.63 -18.75
N ARG A 73 -6.79 13.41 -19.42
CA ARG A 73 -5.33 13.28 -19.30
C ARG A 73 -4.79 14.13 -18.15
N THR A 74 -3.69 13.70 -17.55
CA THR A 74 -3.08 14.43 -16.43
C THR A 74 -2.60 15.82 -16.84
N ALA A 75 -2.08 15.96 -18.06
CA ALA A 75 -1.71 17.25 -18.63
C ALA A 75 -2.90 18.21 -18.79
N GLU A 76 -4.07 17.68 -19.16
CA GLU A 76 -5.30 18.46 -19.31
C GLU A 76 -5.81 18.94 -17.94
N LEU A 77 -5.87 18.05 -16.95
CA LEU A 77 -6.25 18.42 -15.58
C LEU A 77 -5.28 19.45 -14.98
N LEU A 78 -3.98 19.29 -15.23
CA LEU A 78 -2.97 20.26 -14.79
C LEU A 78 -3.19 21.64 -15.42
N ALA A 79 -3.52 21.68 -16.72
CA ALA A 79 -3.81 22.94 -17.42
C ALA A 79 -5.12 23.60 -16.95
N GLN A 80 -6.14 22.80 -16.61
CA GLN A 80 -7.46 23.29 -16.21
C GLN A 80 -7.51 23.76 -14.74
N SER A 81 -6.88 23.01 -13.83
CA SER A 81 -7.10 23.16 -12.38
C SER A 81 -5.80 23.33 -11.58
N GLY A 82 -4.64 23.29 -12.25
CA GLY A 82 -3.34 23.46 -11.62
C GLY A 82 -2.86 22.24 -10.82
N LEU A 83 -1.63 22.32 -10.33
CA LEU A 83 -0.95 21.21 -9.65
C LEU A 83 -1.64 20.82 -8.34
N GLY A 84 -2.19 21.78 -7.60
CA GLY A 84 -2.89 21.53 -6.33
C GLY A 84 -4.07 20.58 -6.51
N ALA A 85 -4.90 20.81 -7.54
CA ALA A 85 -6.04 19.95 -7.85
C ALA A 85 -5.63 18.55 -8.32
N VAL A 86 -4.54 18.45 -9.09
CA VAL A 86 -3.97 17.15 -9.50
C VAL A 86 -3.53 16.35 -8.28
N LEU A 87 -2.80 16.98 -7.36
CA LEU A 87 -2.32 16.32 -6.14
C LEU A 87 -3.46 15.96 -5.18
N GLU A 88 -4.41 16.86 -4.98
CA GLU A 88 -5.60 16.60 -4.15
C GLU A 88 -6.39 15.41 -4.70
N ARG A 89 -6.69 15.42 -6.00
CA ARG A 89 -7.40 14.31 -6.66
C ARG A 89 -6.59 13.02 -6.58
N PHE A 90 -5.27 13.08 -6.81
CA PHE A 90 -4.41 11.92 -6.70
C PHE A 90 -4.46 11.31 -5.30
N VAL A 91 -4.29 12.12 -4.26
CA VAL A 91 -4.25 11.62 -2.87
C VAL A 91 -5.62 11.10 -2.43
N VAL A 92 -6.69 11.89 -2.60
CA VAL A 92 -8.03 11.53 -2.11
C VAL A 92 -8.54 10.29 -2.83
N TRP A 93 -8.50 10.26 -4.16
CA TRP A 93 -9.03 9.12 -4.90
C TRP A 93 -8.17 7.87 -4.71
N SER A 94 -6.83 8.00 -4.65
CA SER A 94 -5.96 6.85 -4.36
C SER A 94 -6.29 6.26 -2.99
N HIS A 95 -6.45 7.12 -1.98
CA HIS A 95 -6.74 6.71 -0.62
C HIS A 95 -8.12 6.04 -0.52
N ASP A 96 -9.17 6.74 -0.94
CA ASP A 96 -10.55 6.29 -0.72
C ASP A 96 -10.83 5.02 -1.52
N SER A 97 -10.39 4.96 -2.77
CA SER A 97 -10.60 3.77 -3.62
C SER A 97 -9.65 2.61 -3.31
N PHE A 98 -8.55 2.83 -2.58
CA PHE A 98 -7.76 1.74 -2.01
C PHE A 98 -8.56 1.04 -0.90
N TRP A 99 -9.23 1.82 -0.06
CA TRP A 99 -9.97 1.31 1.10
C TRP A 99 -11.36 0.78 0.77
N GLY A 100 -12.10 1.42 -0.14
CA GLY A 100 -13.43 0.92 -0.52
C GLY A 100 -14.29 1.92 -1.28
N VAL A 101 -13.98 2.13 -2.56
CA VAL A 101 -14.94 2.69 -3.53
C VAL A 101 -15.34 1.57 -4.48
N PHE A 102 -16.61 1.16 -4.42
CA PHE A 102 -17.08 -0.06 -5.09
C PHE A 102 -17.62 0.20 -6.49
N GLY A 103 -17.74 -0.88 -7.26
CA GLY A 103 -18.18 -0.85 -8.66
C GLY A 103 -17.20 -0.08 -9.55
N TRP A 104 -17.74 0.72 -10.47
CA TRP A 104 -16.97 1.58 -11.39
C TRP A 104 -16.63 2.95 -10.76
N MET A 105 -16.12 2.94 -9.52
CA MET A 105 -15.93 4.12 -8.67
C MET A 105 -17.24 4.88 -8.32
N GLY A 106 -18.37 4.17 -8.32
CA GLY A 106 -19.69 4.78 -8.15
C GLY A 106 -20.20 4.78 -6.71
N VAL A 107 -19.78 3.82 -5.89
CA VAL A 107 -20.34 3.61 -4.54
C VAL A 107 -19.30 3.97 -3.50
N TRP A 108 -19.53 5.08 -2.80
CA TRP A 108 -18.64 5.62 -1.77
C TRP A 108 -19.17 5.30 -0.37
N MET A 109 -18.27 4.96 0.55
CA MET A 109 -18.59 4.89 1.97
C MET A 109 -18.76 6.29 2.60
N ASP A 110 -19.29 6.34 3.83
CA ASP A 110 -19.38 7.59 4.61
C ASP A 110 -17.97 8.19 4.84
N GLY A 111 -17.83 9.51 4.64
CA GLY A 111 -16.55 10.23 4.77
C GLY A 111 -15.86 10.10 6.13
N ARG A 112 -16.61 9.78 7.20
CA ARG A 112 -16.07 9.49 8.53
C ARG A 112 -15.23 8.21 8.53
N ILE A 113 -15.64 7.20 7.76
CA ILE A 113 -14.91 5.94 7.62
C ILE A 113 -13.57 6.22 6.94
N TYR A 114 -13.57 6.96 5.83
CA TYR A 114 -12.32 7.35 5.16
C TYR A 114 -11.42 8.20 6.07
N THR A 115 -11.97 9.11 6.87
CA THR A 115 -11.16 9.89 7.82
C THR A 115 -10.49 8.98 8.87
N LEU A 116 -11.20 8.00 9.42
CA LEU A 116 -10.62 7.05 10.38
C LEU A 116 -9.54 6.17 9.74
N LEU A 117 -9.78 5.71 8.51
CA LEU A 117 -8.80 4.93 7.74
C LEU A 117 -7.58 5.77 7.36
N LEU A 118 -7.76 7.07 7.09
CA LEU A 118 -6.68 8.02 6.89
C LEU A 118 -5.86 8.18 8.16
N ALA A 119 -6.52 8.33 9.32
CA ALA A 119 -5.83 8.43 10.61
C ALA A 119 -4.98 7.17 10.88
N PHE A 120 -5.54 5.98 10.63
CA PHE A 120 -4.83 4.72 10.73
C PHE A 120 -3.65 4.62 9.76
N THR A 121 -3.85 5.04 8.51
CA THR A 121 -2.81 5.07 7.47
C THR A 121 -1.65 5.98 7.86
N LEU A 122 -1.94 7.21 8.28
CA LEU A 122 -0.92 8.19 8.70
C LEU A 122 -0.15 7.70 9.93
N ALA A 123 -0.83 7.14 10.93
CA ALA A 123 -0.18 6.58 12.11
C ALA A 123 0.74 5.41 11.73
N GLY A 124 0.27 4.51 10.85
CA GLY A 124 1.07 3.41 10.31
C GLY A 124 2.31 3.89 9.55
N LEU A 125 2.18 4.93 8.71
CA LEU A 125 3.31 5.54 7.99
C LEU A 125 4.35 6.16 8.93
N VAL A 126 3.92 6.89 9.95
CA VAL A 126 4.83 7.41 10.99
C VAL A 126 5.55 6.27 11.70
N GLY A 127 4.84 5.18 12.00
CA GLY A 127 5.44 3.97 12.54
C GLY A 127 6.48 3.33 11.60
N CYS A 128 6.21 3.24 10.29
CA CYS A 128 7.18 2.77 9.30
C CYS A 128 8.46 3.62 9.30
N VAL A 129 8.32 4.95 9.31
CA VAL A 129 9.45 5.89 9.38
C VAL A 129 10.22 5.73 10.70
N ALA A 130 9.51 5.62 11.83
CA ALA A 130 10.12 5.39 13.14
C ALA A 130 10.89 4.06 13.21
N LEU A 131 10.34 3.00 12.60
CA LEU A 131 10.98 1.69 12.50
C LEU A 131 12.27 1.78 11.68
N ALA A 132 12.22 2.43 10.52
CA ALA A 132 13.38 2.65 9.66
C ALA A 132 14.46 3.48 10.37
N ALA A 133 14.08 4.60 10.99
CA ALA A 133 14.98 5.46 11.74
C ALA A 133 15.65 4.72 12.92
N ARG A 134 14.89 3.90 13.67
CA ARG A 134 15.45 3.09 14.75
C ARG A 134 16.43 2.05 14.23
N LYS A 135 16.09 1.34 13.16
CA LYS A 135 17.00 0.33 12.56
C LYS A 135 18.27 0.97 12.00
N ALA A 136 18.18 2.17 11.42
CA ALA A 136 19.33 2.92 10.91
C ALA A 136 20.29 3.38 12.04
N ARG A 137 19.75 3.72 13.21
CA ARG A 137 20.52 4.16 14.38
C ARG A 137 21.11 3.03 15.23
N GLN A 138 20.77 1.77 14.98
CA GLN A 138 21.33 0.64 15.73
C GLN A 138 22.81 0.42 15.36
N PRO A 139 23.75 0.49 16.33
CA PRO A 139 25.16 0.26 16.05
C PRO A 139 25.39 -1.15 15.52
N ARG A 140 26.22 -1.29 14.47
CA ARG A 140 26.54 -2.58 13.83
C ARG A 140 27.02 -3.66 14.82
N LYS A 141 27.66 -3.26 15.94
CA LYS A 141 28.16 -4.13 17.01
C LYS A 141 27.06 -4.68 17.93
N ASN A 142 25.96 -3.95 18.09
CA ASN A 142 24.79 -4.33 18.90
C ASN A 142 23.63 -4.79 18.03
N LYS A 143 23.91 -5.28 16.80
CA LYS A 143 22.92 -6.10 16.12
C LYS A 143 22.81 -7.38 16.97
N PRO A 144 21.73 -7.61 17.75
CA PRO A 144 21.47 -8.96 18.18
C PRO A 144 21.52 -9.82 16.93
N SER A 145 22.04 -11.04 17.03
CA SER A 145 22.13 -12.01 15.96
C SER A 145 20.74 -12.47 15.47
N ILE A 146 19.74 -11.59 15.39
CA ILE A 146 18.49 -11.78 14.67
C ILE A 146 18.76 -11.93 13.16
N THR A 147 19.90 -11.43 12.66
CA THR A 147 20.45 -11.84 11.35
C THR A 147 20.94 -13.30 11.31
N HIS A 148 20.86 -14.05 12.41
CA HIS A 148 21.14 -15.48 12.48
C HIS A 148 19.85 -16.33 12.44
N TYR A 149 18.67 -15.72 12.63
CA TYR A 149 17.36 -16.41 12.54
C TYR A 149 16.60 -16.10 11.24
N ALA A 150 16.80 -14.93 10.63
CA ALA A 150 16.34 -14.71 9.27
C ALA A 150 17.28 -15.49 8.34
N SER A 151 16.84 -16.68 7.92
CA SER A 151 17.54 -17.43 6.88
C SER A 151 17.78 -16.49 5.69
N ARG A 152 18.90 -16.66 4.97
CA ARG A 152 19.18 -15.86 3.75
C ARG A 152 17.98 -15.86 2.79
N PHE A 153 17.23 -16.97 2.78
CA PHE A 153 15.96 -17.11 2.09
C PHE A 153 14.91 -16.08 2.53
N GLN A 154 14.71 -15.86 3.84
CA GLN A 154 13.77 -14.85 4.34
C GLN A 154 14.17 -13.43 3.92
N ALA A 155 15.47 -13.11 3.97
CA ALA A 155 15.96 -11.80 3.51
C ALA A 155 15.68 -11.57 2.02
N TRP A 156 15.95 -12.59 1.18
CA TRP A 156 15.64 -12.52 -0.25
C TRP A 156 14.14 -12.47 -0.53
N SER A 157 13.33 -13.21 0.22
CA SER A 157 11.87 -13.18 0.11
C SER A 157 11.31 -11.79 0.41
N LEU A 158 11.81 -11.15 1.47
CA LEU A 158 11.45 -9.76 1.80
C LEU A 158 11.93 -8.76 0.74
N ALA A 159 13.12 -8.95 0.18
CA ALA A 159 13.64 -8.09 -0.88
C ALA A 159 12.81 -8.22 -2.17
N LEU A 160 12.42 -9.44 -2.54
CA LEU A 160 11.56 -9.70 -3.69
C LEU A 160 10.15 -9.14 -3.49
N LEU A 161 9.59 -9.29 -2.28
CA LEU A 161 8.31 -8.69 -1.91
C LEU A 161 8.36 -7.17 -2.02
N ALA A 162 9.40 -6.55 -1.47
CA ALA A 162 9.62 -5.10 -1.57
C ALA A 162 9.78 -4.65 -3.02
N LEU A 163 10.56 -5.37 -3.82
CA LEU A 163 10.72 -5.10 -5.25
C LEU A 163 9.37 -5.19 -6.00
N SER A 164 8.57 -6.22 -5.70
CA SER A 164 7.23 -6.37 -6.29
C SER A 164 6.31 -5.20 -5.96
N GLY A 165 6.30 -4.78 -4.69
CA GLY A 165 5.53 -3.63 -4.25
C GLY A 165 5.98 -2.33 -4.94
N LEU A 166 7.29 -2.08 -4.97
CA LEU A 166 7.88 -0.89 -5.58
C LEU A 166 7.63 -0.82 -7.09
N LEU A 167 7.73 -1.95 -7.81
CA LEU A 167 7.42 -2.00 -9.24
C LEU A 167 5.94 -1.72 -9.50
N THR A 168 5.04 -2.25 -8.68
CA THR A 168 3.60 -1.99 -8.78
C THR A 168 3.30 -0.50 -8.56
N ILE A 169 3.88 0.10 -7.52
CA ILE A 169 3.77 1.54 -7.24
C ILE A 169 4.35 2.35 -8.41
N GLY A 170 5.50 1.94 -8.96
CA GLY A 170 6.11 2.62 -10.10
C GLY A 170 5.23 2.61 -11.35
N ILE A 171 4.58 1.49 -11.66
CA ILE A 171 3.62 1.38 -12.77
C ILE A 171 2.39 2.23 -12.49
N TYR A 172 1.88 2.20 -11.26
CA TYR A 172 0.73 3.01 -10.85
C TYR A 172 1.00 4.51 -11.02
N LEU A 173 2.18 4.97 -10.57
CA LEU A 173 2.61 6.36 -10.71
C LEU A 173 2.82 6.73 -12.19
N SER A 174 3.50 5.88 -12.97
CA SER A 174 3.78 6.19 -14.38
C SER A 174 2.50 6.26 -15.22
N TYR A 175 1.51 5.40 -14.93
CA TYR A 175 0.21 5.46 -15.60
C TYR A 175 -0.54 6.77 -15.29
N ASN A 176 -0.45 7.24 -14.04
CA ASN A 176 -1.05 8.50 -13.59
C ASN A 176 -0.36 9.77 -14.10
N LEU A 177 0.82 9.66 -14.74
CA LEU A 177 1.42 10.78 -15.47
C LEU A 177 0.74 11.01 -16.83
N ILE A 178 0.06 10.00 -17.38
CA ILE A 178 -0.58 10.06 -18.69
C ILE A 178 -2.08 10.30 -18.52
N PHE A 179 -2.74 9.44 -17.74
CA PHE A 179 -4.19 9.47 -17.54
C PHE A 179 -4.54 9.74 -16.08
N VAL A 180 -5.62 10.50 -15.85
CA VAL A 180 -6.13 10.72 -14.49
C VAL A 180 -6.87 9.47 -14.03
N GLN A 181 -6.12 8.50 -13.51
CA GLN A 181 -6.63 7.25 -12.97
C GLN A 181 -6.03 6.93 -11.59
N PRO A 182 -6.16 7.84 -10.60
CA PRO A 182 -5.62 7.64 -9.26
C PRO A 182 -6.53 6.69 -8.47
N GLN A 183 -6.61 5.44 -8.92
CA GLN A 183 -7.41 4.40 -8.30
C GLN A 183 -6.53 3.49 -7.47
N GLY A 184 -6.72 3.54 -6.16
CA GLY A 184 -5.99 2.73 -5.19
C GLY A 184 -6.09 1.22 -5.43
N ARG A 185 -7.17 0.74 -6.06
CA ARG A 185 -7.31 -0.68 -6.47
C ARG A 185 -6.19 -1.17 -7.40
N TYR A 186 -5.53 -0.28 -8.14
CA TYR A 186 -4.37 -0.65 -8.95
C TYR A 186 -3.12 -0.99 -8.12
N LEU A 187 -3.13 -0.67 -6.82
CA LEU A 187 -2.10 -1.08 -5.88
C LEU A 187 -2.37 -2.48 -5.28
N PHE A 188 -3.47 -3.16 -5.63
CA PHE A 188 -3.80 -4.48 -5.10
C PHE A 188 -2.74 -5.56 -5.33
N PRO A 189 -2.03 -5.60 -6.47
CA PRO A 189 -0.89 -6.50 -6.63
C PRO A 189 0.24 -6.28 -5.59
N ALA A 190 0.31 -5.09 -4.98
CA ALA A 190 1.24 -4.77 -3.90
C ALA A 190 0.66 -5.01 -2.49
N LEU A 191 -0.58 -5.49 -2.35
CA LEU A 191 -1.23 -5.71 -1.05
C LEU A 191 -0.38 -6.52 -0.06
N PRO A 192 0.31 -7.61 -0.44
CA PRO A 192 1.15 -8.33 0.52
C PRO A 192 2.30 -7.48 1.07
N ALA A 193 2.89 -6.62 0.24
CA ALA A 193 3.96 -5.70 0.66
C ALA A 193 3.40 -4.56 1.52
N ILE A 194 2.27 -3.97 1.11
CA ILE A 194 1.58 -2.89 1.83
C ILE A 194 1.08 -3.40 3.18
N GLY A 195 0.44 -4.57 3.23
CA GLY A 195 -0.08 -5.18 4.45
C GLY A 195 1.01 -5.48 5.47
N LEU A 196 2.16 -6.01 5.02
CA LEU A 196 3.32 -6.18 5.89
C LEU A 196 3.83 -4.83 6.43
N ALA A 197 3.92 -3.82 5.57
CA ALA A 197 4.33 -2.48 5.97
C ALA A 197 3.36 -1.86 6.98
N VAL A 198 2.05 -1.96 6.76
CA VAL A 198 1.00 -1.49 7.67
C VAL A 198 1.06 -2.21 9.00
N ALA A 199 1.23 -3.54 9.03
CA ALA A 199 1.36 -4.30 10.27
C ALA A 199 2.59 -3.89 11.08
N LEU A 200 3.75 -3.80 10.44
CA LEU A 200 4.99 -3.38 11.10
C LEU A 200 4.93 -1.91 11.54
N GLY A 201 4.37 -1.05 10.70
CA GLY A 201 4.19 0.37 10.96
C GLY A 201 3.24 0.60 12.12
N TRP A 202 2.07 -0.02 12.13
CA TRP A 202 1.12 0.09 13.23
C TRP A 202 1.69 -0.44 14.54
N HIS A 203 2.35 -1.60 14.51
CA HIS A 203 3.03 -2.14 15.69
C HIS A 203 4.06 -1.16 16.26
N GLU A 204 4.82 -0.52 15.36
CA GLU A 204 5.80 0.49 15.75
C GLU A 204 5.14 1.76 16.28
N ALA A 205 4.06 2.22 15.66
CA ALA A 205 3.30 3.41 16.04
C ALA A 205 2.74 3.31 17.46
N LEU A 206 2.48 2.10 17.97
CA LEU A 206 2.06 1.88 19.36
C LEU A 206 3.20 2.01 20.38
N ARG A 207 4.46 2.13 19.96
CA ARG A 207 5.57 2.40 20.89
C ARG A 207 5.51 3.85 21.36
N PRO A 208 5.87 4.15 22.62
CA PRO A 208 5.64 5.49 23.19
C PRO A 208 6.20 6.65 22.35
N VAL A 209 7.44 6.53 21.87
CA VAL A 209 8.07 7.58 21.07
C VAL A 209 7.36 7.76 19.73
N ALA A 210 7.07 6.67 19.02
CA ALA A 210 6.40 6.72 17.72
C ALA A 210 4.93 7.15 17.87
N ALA A 211 4.23 6.72 18.92
CA ALA A 211 2.87 7.13 19.25
C ALA A 211 2.78 8.65 19.45
N ARG A 212 3.80 9.25 20.09
CA ARG A 212 3.87 10.70 20.25
C ARG A 212 3.98 11.42 18.91
N TRP A 213 4.85 10.95 18.03
CA TRP A 213 4.99 11.52 16.68
C TRP A 213 3.74 11.32 15.84
N ALA A 214 3.16 10.11 15.86
CA ALA A 214 1.93 9.80 15.14
C ALA A 214 0.77 10.66 15.63
N GLY A 215 0.64 10.79 16.96
CA GLY A 215 -0.34 11.68 17.58
C GLY A 215 -0.15 13.14 17.17
N GLY A 216 1.09 13.64 17.20
CA GLY A 216 1.41 15.00 16.75
C GLY A 216 1.07 15.23 15.27
N VAL A 217 1.40 14.28 14.38
CA VAL A 217 1.04 14.36 12.95
C VAL A 217 -0.47 14.42 12.78
N LEU A 218 -1.24 13.59 13.49
CA LEU A 218 -2.70 13.61 13.40
C LEU A 218 -3.33 14.91 13.92
N ILE A 219 -2.80 15.50 15.01
CA ILE A 219 -3.24 16.82 15.49
C ILE A 219 -2.97 17.90 14.44
N VAL A 220 -1.78 17.89 13.83
CA VAL A 220 -1.44 18.83 12.75
C VAL A 220 -2.36 18.62 11.55
N SER A 221 -2.62 17.37 11.16
CA SER A 221 -3.58 17.06 10.08
C SER A 221 -4.99 17.54 10.39
N ALA A 222 -5.46 17.43 11.64
CA ALA A 222 -6.75 17.95 12.07
C ALA A 222 -6.81 19.48 11.97
N ALA A 223 -5.75 20.18 12.42
CA ALA A 223 -5.66 21.63 12.32
C ALA A 223 -5.62 22.11 10.86
N LEU A 224 -4.87 21.42 10.00
CA LEU A 224 -4.82 21.70 8.56
C LEU A 224 -6.18 21.45 7.90
N ALA A 225 -6.87 20.36 8.22
CA ALA A 225 -8.21 20.09 7.72
C ALA A 225 -9.21 21.18 8.16
N GLY A 226 -9.12 21.65 9.40
CA GLY A 226 -9.93 22.77 9.90
C GLY A 226 -9.63 24.08 9.19
N LEU A 227 -8.35 24.41 8.99
CA LEU A 227 -7.92 25.61 8.28
C LEU A 227 -8.36 25.61 6.81
N ILE A 228 -8.15 24.49 6.10
CA ILE A 228 -8.59 24.33 4.70
C ILE A 228 -10.10 24.43 4.62
N GLY A 229 -10.83 23.77 5.53
CA GLY A 229 -12.28 23.86 5.62
C GLY A 229 -12.76 25.29 5.84
N TRP A 230 -12.08 26.05 6.70
CA TRP A 230 -12.42 27.45 6.97
C TRP A 230 -12.17 28.33 5.75
N LEU A 231 -11.02 28.19 5.08
CA LEU A 231 -10.70 28.92 3.85
C LEU A 231 -11.69 28.63 2.72
N ARG A 232 -12.20 27.39 2.65
CA ARG A 232 -13.20 26.94 1.67
C ARG A 232 -14.65 27.17 2.13
N GLN A 233 -14.88 27.84 3.25
CA GLN A 233 -16.20 28.10 3.85
C GLN A 233 -17.03 26.82 4.11
N GLY A 234 -16.36 25.69 4.38
CA GLY A 234 -16.97 24.38 4.55
C GLY A 234 -16.14 23.49 5.47
N VAL A 235 -16.10 23.81 6.76
CA VAL A 235 -15.38 23.00 7.76
C VAL A 235 -16.11 21.67 7.99
N ASN A 236 -15.42 20.56 7.70
CA ASN A 236 -15.89 19.25 8.10
C ASN A 236 -15.50 18.97 9.57
N SER A 237 -16.40 19.33 10.49
CA SER A 237 -16.18 19.16 11.93
C SER A 237 -15.92 17.71 12.32
N TRP A 238 -16.50 16.73 11.61
CA TRP A 238 -16.23 15.31 11.86
C TRP A 238 -14.80 14.94 11.50
N SER A 239 -14.28 15.42 10.36
CA SER A 239 -12.90 15.12 9.98
C SER A 239 -11.90 15.69 10.99
N VAL A 240 -12.13 16.93 11.46
CA VAL A 240 -11.31 17.56 12.50
C VAL A 240 -11.40 16.77 13.82
N ALA A 241 -12.62 16.40 14.25
CA ALA A 241 -12.84 15.68 15.49
C ALA A 241 -12.21 14.27 15.47
N LEU A 242 -12.33 13.53 14.37
CA LEU A 242 -11.81 12.17 14.24
C LEU A 242 -10.27 12.16 14.18
N LEU A 243 -9.66 13.04 13.37
CA LEU A 243 -8.20 13.19 13.31
C LEU A 243 -7.65 13.69 14.64
N GLY A 244 -8.27 14.73 15.21
CA GLY A 244 -7.89 15.31 16.49
C GLY A 244 -8.02 14.32 17.65
N GLY A 245 -9.14 13.60 17.71
CA GLY A 245 -9.41 12.57 18.70
C GLY A 245 -8.45 11.39 18.61
N ALA A 246 -8.18 10.88 17.41
CA ALA A 246 -7.18 9.84 17.21
C ALA A 246 -5.76 10.31 17.59
N GLY A 247 -5.42 11.55 17.25
CA GLY A 247 -4.16 12.17 17.65
C GLY A 247 -4.00 12.27 19.16
N ALA A 248 -5.02 12.80 19.84
CA ALA A 248 -5.06 12.90 21.29
C ALA A 248 -4.98 11.51 21.96
N ALA A 249 -5.68 10.51 21.43
CA ALA A 249 -5.63 9.14 21.93
C ALA A 249 -4.21 8.56 21.84
N LEU A 250 -3.48 8.77 20.74
CA LEU A 250 -2.08 8.31 20.61
C LEU A 250 -1.11 9.08 21.51
N LEU A 251 -1.33 10.38 21.72
CA LEU A 251 -0.55 11.17 22.68
C LEU A 251 -0.77 10.67 24.12
N LEU A 252 -2.03 10.47 24.52
CA LEU A 252 -2.39 9.92 25.83
C LEU A 252 -1.82 8.50 25.99
N TRP A 253 -1.94 7.67 24.97
CA TRP A 253 -1.32 6.34 24.93
C TRP A 253 0.19 6.40 25.17
N SER A 254 0.90 7.34 24.51
CA SER A 254 2.35 7.51 24.68
C SER A 254 2.78 7.79 26.11
N LEU A 255 1.93 8.44 26.90
CA LEU A 255 2.19 8.79 28.29
C LEU A 255 1.74 7.69 29.26
N ALA A 256 0.55 7.13 29.02
CA ALA A 256 -0.06 6.12 29.88
C ALA A 256 0.68 4.78 29.80
N VAL A 257 1.05 4.33 28.60
CA VAL A 257 1.60 2.97 28.38
C VAL A 257 2.93 2.72 29.11
N ILE A 258 3.69 3.78 29.41
CA ILE A 258 4.95 3.70 30.15
C ILE A 258 4.70 3.49 31.65
N ARG A 259 3.57 3.98 32.18
CA ARG A 259 3.20 3.91 33.60
C ARG A 259 2.51 2.59 33.98
N LEU A 260 2.12 1.79 32.99
CA LEU A 260 1.45 0.52 33.21
C LEU A 260 2.43 -0.56 33.72
N SER A 261 1.93 -1.44 34.59
CA SER A 261 2.66 -2.67 34.94
C SER A 261 2.97 -3.51 33.68
N PRO A 262 4.03 -4.34 33.69
CA PRO A 262 4.43 -5.12 32.51
C PRO A 262 3.33 -6.01 31.93
N VAL A 263 2.50 -6.60 32.80
CA VAL A 263 1.39 -7.49 32.39
C VAL A 263 0.31 -6.70 31.62
N TRP A 264 -0.14 -5.59 32.19
CA TRP A 264 -1.17 -4.74 31.57
C TRP A 264 -0.65 -4.06 30.30
N ARG A 265 0.60 -3.59 30.30
CA ARG A 265 1.26 -3.03 29.13
C ARG A 265 1.25 -4.01 27.96
N ARG A 266 1.62 -5.28 28.19
CA ARG A 266 1.60 -6.32 27.15
C ARG A 266 0.18 -6.54 26.62
N ARG A 267 -0.79 -6.78 27.51
CA ARG A 267 -2.19 -7.05 27.12
C ARG A 267 -2.78 -5.91 26.29
N LEU A 268 -2.66 -4.68 26.76
CA LEU A 268 -3.22 -3.52 26.06
C LEU A 268 -2.50 -3.25 24.74
N THR A 269 -1.18 -3.39 24.67
CA THR A 269 -0.44 -3.21 23.41
C THR A 269 -0.83 -4.27 22.39
N THR A 270 -1.01 -5.53 22.81
CA THR A 270 -1.51 -6.60 21.94
C THR A 270 -2.93 -6.33 21.48
N ALA A 271 -3.84 -5.92 22.38
CA ALA A 271 -5.20 -5.59 22.01
C ALA A 271 -5.25 -4.42 21.01
N ALA A 272 -4.53 -3.32 21.28
CA ALA A 272 -4.44 -2.17 20.39
C ALA A 272 -3.81 -2.53 19.03
N PHE A 273 -2.87 -3.48 19.00
CA PHE A 273 -2.29 -3.97 17.76
C PHE A 273 -3.30 -4.76 16.93
N VAL A 274 -4.04 -5.69 17.53
CA VAL A 274 -4.97 -6.59 16.84
C VAL A 274 -6.25 -5.88 16.41
N LEU A 275 -6.72 -4.90 17.20
CA LEU A 275 -8.05 -4.30 17.04
C LEU A 275 -8.34 -3.81 15.61
N PRO A 276 -7.49 -2.99 14.94
CA PRO A 276 -7.79 -2.55 13.57
C PRO A 276 -7.94 -3.72 12.59
N PHE A 277 -7.11 -4.76 12.71
CA PHE A 277 -7.17 -5.93 11.81
C PHE A 277 -8.42 -6.79 12.05
N ALA A 278 -8.93 -6.83 13.28
CA ALA A 278 -10.19 -7.49 13.59
C ALA A 278 -11.41 -6.68 13.11
N LEU A 279 -11.31 -5.35 13.10
CA LEU A 279 -12.38 -4.47 12.64
C LEU A 279 -12.49 -4.40 11.11
N LEU A 280 -11.39 -4.55 10.37
CA LEU A 280 -11.41 -4.44 8.90
C LEU A 280 -12.35 -5.44 8.21
N PRO A 281 -12.39 -6.75 8.56
CA PRO A 281 -13.37 -7.67 7.99
C PRO A 281 -14.82 -7.32 8.36
N LEU A 282 -15.05 -6.79 9.57
CA LEU A 282 -16.37 -6.34 9.97
C LEU A 282 -16.80 -5.10 9.17
N LEU A 283 -15.85 -4.21 8.88
CA LEU A 283 -16.08 -3.07 8.00
C LEU A 283 -16.41 -3.52 6.57
N ASP A 284 -15.76 -4.55 6.05
CA ASP A 284 -16.04 -5.11 4.73
C ASP A 284 -17.49 -5.67 4.64
N VAL A 285 -17.91 -6.43 5.65
CA VAL A 285 -19.30 -6.91 5.75
C VAL A 285 -20.29 -5.74 5.89
N ALA A 286 -19.98 -4.74 6.71
CA ALA A 286 -20.80 -3.55 6.86
C ALA A 286 -20.87 -2.74 5.54
N ALA A 287 -19.77 -2.66 4.79
CA ALA A 287 -19.71 -2.00 3.50
C ALA A 287 -20.68 -2.64 2.50
N LEU A 288 -20.67 -3.97 2.45
CA LEU A 288 -21.61 -4.74 1.62
C LEU A 288 -23.07 -4.42 1.98
N VAL A 289 -23.43 -4.51 3.26
CA VAL A 289 -24.82 -4.38 3.70
C VAL A 289 -25.34 -2.94 3.62
N TRP A 290 -24.54 -1.95 4.02
CA TRP A 290 -25.00 -0.57 4.18
C TRP A 290 -24.73 0.34 2.99
N PHE A 291 -23.77 -0.01 2.12
CA PHE A 291 -23.39 0.86 1.00
C PHE A 291 -23.59 0.20 -0.35
N ILE A 292 -23.29 -1.10 -0.50
CA ILE A 292 -23.41 -1.79 -1.78
C ILE A 292 -24.85 -2.26 -2.05
N LEU A 293 -25.44 -3.04 -1.14
CA LEU A 293 -26.79 -3.59 -1.35
C LEU A 293 -27.87 -2.53 -1.65
N PRO A 294 -27.91 -1.36 -0.97
CA PRO A 294 -28.90 -0.33 -1.27
C PRO A 294 -28.78 0.28 -2.67
N GLN A 295 -27.67 0.06 -3.38
CA GLN A 295 -27.46 0.53 -4.76
C GLN A 295 -27.93 -0.50 -5.79
N LEU A 296 -28.27 -1.72 -5.35
CA LEU A 296 -28.73 -2.82 -6.20
C LEU A 296 -30.25 -3.06 -6.11
N THR A 297 -30.92 -2.40 -5.16
CA THR A 297 -32.36 -2.48 -4.89
C THR A 297 -33.05 -1.19 -5.33
#